data_AF-S4PVA1-F1
#
_entry.id   AF-S4PVA1-F1
#
_cell.length_a   1.000
_cell.length_b   1.000
_cell.length_c   1.000
_cell.angle_alpha   90.00
_cell.angle_beta   90.00
_cell.angle_gamma   90.00
#
_symmetry.space_group_name_H-M   'P 1'
#
loop_
_entity.id
_entity.type
_entity.pdbx_description
1 polymer ?
#
loop_
_entity_poly.entity_id
_entity_poly.type
_entity_poly.pdbx_seq_one_letter_code
_entity_poly.pdbx_strand_id
1 'polypeptide(L)'
;MDCTDIVIGTAKGNYHRVLDYYTRDRSTPRVDTFWGGHDDITAASGFEDNGVTTIMFRRKIKAKEPTDHSFVDDLMHVIWARGQEYNHYVHSPPAGVSKGDFYRPDEIKYH
;
A
#
# COMPACT_ATOMS: atom_id res chain seq x y z
N MET A 1 5.28 4.20 -11.38
CA MET A 1 5.87 4.14 -10.03
C MET A 1 6.98 3.15 -10.18
N ASP A 2 8.20 3.62 -10.33
CA ASP A 2 9.36 2.75 -10.52
C ASP A 2 10.25 2.97 -9.28
N CYS A 3 10.87 1.91 -8.77
CA CYS A 3 11.65 1.91 -7.51
C CYS A 3 10.99 2.70 -6.37
N THR A 4 9.86 2.20 -5.87
CA THR A 4 9.04 2.92 -4.87
C THR A 4 8.85 2.08 -3.61
N ASP A 5 9.21 2.67 -2.48
CA ASP A 5 8.96 2.23 -1.10
C ASP A 5 7.50 2.57 -0.70
N ILE A 6 6.72 1.57 -0.29
CA ILE A 6 5.25 1.67 -0.14
C ILE A 6 4.81 0.94 1.14
N VAL A 7 4.08 1.64 1.99
CA VAL A 7 3.32 1.02 3.08
C VAL A 7 1.86 0.86 2.65
N ILE A 8 1.33 -0.36 2.72
CA ILE A 8 -0.09 -0.64 2.43
C ILE A 8 -0.80 -1.03 3.71
N GLY A 9 -1.87 -0.30 4.05
CA GLY A 9 -2.73 -0.55 5.20
C GLY A 9 -4.17 -0.85 4.80
N THR A 10 -4.79 -1.81 5.49
CA THR A 10 -6.21 -2.16 5.39
C THR A 10 -6.80 -2.36 6.77
N ALA A 11 -8.06 -1.98 6.99
CA ALA A 11 -8.79 -2.29 8.21
C ALA A 11 -10.25 -2.69 7.93
N LYS A 12 -10.84 -3.47 8.84
CA LYS A 12 -12.26 -3.85 8.89
C LYS A 12 -12.69 -3.98 10.34
N GLY A 13 -13.50 -3.04 10.83
CA GLY A 13 -13.72 -2.87 12.26
C GLY A 13 -12.37 -2.67 12.97
N ASN A 14 -12.07 -3.47 13.99
CA ASN A 14 -10.78 -3.41 14.71
C ASN A 14 -9.68 -4.32 14.10
N TYR A 15 -10.01 -5.13 13.10
CA TYR A 15 -9.02 -5.94 12.41
C TYR A 15 -8.27 -5.08 11.40
N HIS A 16 -6.94 -5.17 11.38
CA HIS A 16 -6.13 -4.44 10.44
C HIS A 16 -4.92 -5.25 10.00
N ARG A 17 -4.37 -4.82 8.87
CA ARG A 17 -3.09 -5.30 8.36
C ARG A 17 -2.36 -4.11 7.77
N VAL A 18 -1.12 -3.92 8.17
CA VAL A 18 -0.20 -2.91 7.61
C VAL A 18 1.10 -3.63 7.36
N LEU A 19 1.61 -3.55 6.14
CA LEU A 19 2.83 -4.25 5.74
C LEU A 19 3.68 -3.34 4.85
N ASP A 20 4.98 -3.65 4.85
CA ASP A 20 5.99 -3.00 4.01
C ASP A 20 6.07 -3.65 2.63
N TYR A 21 6.05 -2.83 1.59
CA TYR A 21 6.07 -3.23 0.20
C TYR A 21 7.05 -2.41 -0.60
N TYR A 22 7.56 -3.04 -1.65
CA TYR A 22 8.39 -2.37 -2.64
C TYR A 22 7.98 -2.78 -4.05
N THR A 23 8.15 -1.85 -4.99
CA THR A 23 8.06 -2.14 -6.42
C THR A 23 9.25 -1.58 -7.17
N ARG A 24 9.80 -2.39 -8.09
CA ARG A 24 10.90 -1.96 -8.99
C ARG A 24 10.37 -1.21 -10.21
N ASP A 25 9.15 -1.48 -10.62
CA ASP A 25 8.52 -0.95 -11.81
C ASP A 25 7.01 -0.75 -11.59
N ARG A 26 6.25 -0.52 -12.66
CA ARG A 26 4.80 -0.27 -12.61
C ARG A 26 3.97 -1.52 -12.30
N SER A 27 4.57 -2.64 -11.91
CA SER A 27 3.84 -3.84 -11.50
C SER A 27 3.25 -3.72 -10.09
N THR A 28 2.41 -4.70 -9.74
CA THR A 28 1.88 -4.89 -8.38
C THR A 28 3.01 -4.93 -7.35
N PRO A 29 3.04 -4.00 -6.37
CA PRO A 29 4.01 -4.03 -5.29
C PRO A 29 4.00 -5.37 -4.56
N ARG A 30 5.18 -5.82 -4.15
CA ARG A 30 5.36 -7.07 -3.41
C ARG A 30 5.86 -6.75 -2.02
N VAL A 31 5.53 -7.62 -1.07
CA VAL A 31 6.08 -7.52 0.29
C VAL A 31 7.59 -7.45 0.22
N ASP A 32 8.21 -6.60 1.03
CA ASP A 32 9.59 -6.19 0.75
C ASP A 32 10.60 -7.35 0.78
N THR A 33 10.33 -8.35 1.63
CA THR A 33 11.07 -9.62 1.70
C THR A 33 11.17 -10.38 0.38
N PHE A 34 10.24 -10.18 -0.56
CA PHE A 34 10.31 -10.74 -1.91
C PHE A 34 11.51 -10.19 -2.70
N TRP A 35 11.89 -8.94 -2.45
CA TRP A 35 13.01 -8.26 -3.10
C TRP A 35 14.32 -8.34 -2.31
N GLY A 36 14.32 -9.09 -1.20
CA GLY A 36 15.48 -9.26 -0.32
C GLY A 36 15.65 -8.16 0.73
N GLY A 37 14.65 -7.28 0.89
CA GLY A 37 14.54 -6.38 2.03
C GLY A 37 13.83 -7.04 3.23
N HIS A 38 13.41 -6.22 4.18
CA HIS A 38 12.75 -6.65 5.42
C HIS A 38 11.52 -5.80 5.71
N ASP A 39 10.67 -6.28 6.61
CA ASP A 39 9.58 -5.45 7.11
C ASP A 39 10.14 -4.42 8.12
N ASP A 40 10.18 -3.16 7.72
CA ASP A 40 10.74 -2.06 8.51
C ASP A 40 9.70 -1.37 9.42
N ILE A 41 8.46 -1.88 9.44
CA ILE A 41 7.38 -1.41 10.32
C ILE A 41 7.62 -1.91 11.75
N THR A 42 7.87 -0.98 12.65
CA THR A 42 8.13 -1.25 14.09
C THR A 42 6.89 -1.22 14.97
N ALA A 43 5.80 -0.65 14.47
CA ALA A 43 4.48 -0.68 15.09
C ALA A 43 3.43 -0.32 14.05
N ALA A 44 2.27 -0.94 14.16
CA ALA A 44 1.12 -0.63 13.34
C ALA A 44 -0.16 -0.71 14.17
N SER A 45 -1.14 0.08 13.77
CA SER A 45 -2.50 -0.01 14.25
C SER A 45 -3.44 0.42 13.13
N GLY A 46 -4.65 -0.10 13.13
CA GLY A 46 -5.67 0.34 12.20
C GLY A 46 -7.05 -0.04 12.67
N PHE A 47 -8.02 0.78 12.30
CA PHE A 47 -9.42 0.50 12.54
C PHE A 47 -10.28 1.18 11.47
N GLU A 48 -11.50 0.70 11.34
CA GLU A 48 -12.55 1.33 10.57
C GLU A 48 -13.73 1.63 11.51
N ASP A 49 -14.12 2.90 11.58
CA ASP A 49 -15.27 3.36 12.34
C ASP A 49 -16.02 4.44 11.56
N ASN A 50 -17.35 4.37 11.54
CA ASN A 50 -18.23 5.32 10.84
C ASN A 50 -17.83 5.62 9.38
N GLY A 51 -17.39 4.59 8.64
CA GLY A 51 -16.96 4.71 7.24
C GLY A 51 -15.58 5.35 7.05
N VAL A 52 -14.84 5.60 8.12
CA VAL A 52 -13.47 6.13 8.09
C VAL A 52 -12.48 5.05 8.46
N THR A 53 -11.61 4.71 7.52
CA THR A 53 -10.44 3.85 7.78
C THR A 53 -9.29 4.70 8.29
N THR A 54 -8.81 4.42 9.50
CA THR A 54 -7.62 5.04 10.08
C THR A 54 -6.49 4.03 10.14
N ILE A 55 -5.34 4.36 9.57
CA ILE A 55 -4.12 3.55 9.60
C ILE A 55 -3.02 4.37 10.27
N MET A 56 -2.35 3.76 11.25
CA MET A 56 -1.18 4.30 11.92
C MET A 56 -0.03 3.31 11.78
N PHE A 57 1.15 3.80 11.46
CA PHE A 57 2.36 2.99 11.41
C PHE A 57 3.56 3.79 11.88
N ARG A 58 4.61 3.07 12.29
CA ARG A 58 5.89 3.64 12.70
C ARG A 58 7.02 2.87 12.04
N ARG A 59 7.86 3.58 11.28
CA ARG A 59 9.13 3.06 10.74
C ARG A 59 10.29 3.98 11.10
N LYS A 60 11.51 3.52 10.88
CA LYS A 60 12.71 4.34 11.09
C LYS A 60 12.85 5.37 9.97
N ILE A 61 13.43 6.52 10.30
CA ILE A 61 13.70 7.60 9.34
C ILE A 61 14.82 7.21 8.36
N LYS A 62 15.83 6.50 8.85
CA LYS A 62 17.01 6.11 8.06
C LYS A 62 16.83 4.69 7.51
N ALA A 63 16.79 4.59 6.18
CA ALA A 63 16.84 3.33 5.44
C ALA A 63 18.16 2.60 5.67
N LYS A 64 18.11 1.27 5.62
CA LYS A 64 19.29 0.41 5.67
C LYS A 64 19.44 -0.47 4.44
N GLU A 65 18.40 -0.53 3.62
CA GLU A 65 18.26 -1.52 2.56
C GLU A 65 17.98 -0.84 1.21
N PRO A 66 18.29 -1.49 0.08
CA PRO A 66 18.10 -0.88 -1.24
C PRO A 66 16.63 -0.67 -1.64
N THR A 67 15.70 -1.30 -0.94
CA THR A 67 14.26 -1.25 -1.16
C THR A 67 13.58 -0.09 -0.42
N ASP A 68 14.29 0.51 0.53
CA ASP A 68 13.79 1.58 1.39
C ASP A 68 14.30 2.95 0.98
N HIS A 69 13.47 3.97 1.21
CA HIS A 69 13.88 5.37 1.10
C HIS A 69 13.99 6.01 2.49
N SER A 70 15.11 6.71 2.73
CA SER A 70 15.26 7.49 3.96
C SER A 70 14.38 8.73 3.91
N PHE A 71 13.73 9.04 5.03
CA PHE A 71 13.17 10.35 5.28
C PHE A 71 14.32 11.31 5.61
N VAL A 72 14.48 12.37 4.81
CA VAL A 72 15.55 13.35 4.95
C VAL A 72 14.98 14.75 5.09
N ASP A 73 15.78 15.66 5.65
CA ASP A 73 15.44 17.09 5.72
C ASP A 73 15.73 17.76 4.36
N ASP A 74 14.99 17.34 3.34
CA ASP A 74 15.04 17.87 1.98
C ASP A 74 13.68 17.65 1.28
N LEU A 75 13.52 18.17 0.07
CA LEU A 75 12.31 17.98 -0.72
C LEU A 75 12.08 16.49 -1.01
N MET A 76 10.98 15.96 -0.49
CA MET A 76 10.55 14.59 -0.72
C MET A 76 9.22 14.53 -1.48
N HIS A 77 9.10 13.52 -2.33
CA HIS A 77 7.84 13.20 -2.99
C HIS A 77 7.07 12.18 -2.15
N VAL A 78 5.84 12.52 -1.80
CA VAL A 78 4.90 11.58 -1.20
C VAL A 78 3.87 11.21 -2.25
N ILE A 79 3.73 9.92 -2.50
CA ILE A 79 2.64 9.38 -3.31
C ILE A 79 1.67 8.65 -2.40
N TRP A 80 0.40 8.64 -2.78
CA TRP A 80 -0.63 7.93 -2.03
C TRP A 80 -1.71 7.43 -2.98
N ALA A 81 -2.43 6.40 -2.54
CA ALA A 81 -3.57 5.85 -3.23
C ALA A 81 -4.62 5.41 -2.22
N ARG A 82 -5.88 5.41 -2.66
CA ARG A 82 -7.01 4.86 -1.92
C ARG A 82 -7.60 3.72 -2.74
N GLY A 83 -7.90 2.60 -2.09
CA GLY A 83 -8.61 1.48 -2.71
C GLY A 83 -9.97 1.92 -3.28
N GLN A 84 -10.40 1.27 -4.36
CA GLN A 84 -11.72 1.53 -4.94
C GLN A 84 -12.82 0.90 -4.09
N GLU A 85 -13.98 1.54 -4.07
CA GLU A 85 -15.16 1.01 -3.38
C GLU A 85 -15.78 -0.14 -4.18
N TYR A 86 -16.45 -1.05 -3.47
CA TYR A 86 -17.16 -2.16 -4.09
C TYR A 86 -18.20 -1.64 -5.09
N ASN A 87 -18.27 -2.26 -6.28
CA ASN A 87 -19.08 -1.85 -7.43
C ASN A 87 -18.71 -0.49 -8.08
N HIS A 88 -17.63 0.16 -7.64
CA HIS A 88 -17.15 1.43 -8.22
C HIS A 88 -15.84 1.24 -9.01
N TYR A 89 -15.67 0.07 -9.66
CA TYR A 89 -14.47 -0.20 -10.45
C TYR A 89 -14.36 0.71 -11.68
N VAL A 90 -13.27 1.47 -11.75
CA VAL A 90 -12.92 2.33 -12.89
C VAL A 90 -11.48 2.04 -13.31
N HIS A 91 -11.27 1.76 -14.59
CA HIS A 91 -9.96 1.50 -15.18
C HIS A 91 -9.82 2.26 -16.50
N SER A 92 -8.70 2.98 -16.68
CA SER A 92 -8.41 3.74 -17.90
C SER A 92 -6.99 3.43 -18.40
N PRO A 93 -6.83 2.95 -19.65
CA PRO A 93 -7.87 2.65 -20.65
C PRO A 93 -8.78 1.50 -20.20
N PRO A 94 -10.01 1.34 -20.71
CA PRO A 94 -10.89 0.25 -20.28
C PRO A 94 -10.22 -1.12 -20.34
N ALA A 95 -10.15 -1.83 -19.20
CA ALA A 95 -9.67 -3.21 -19.16
C ALA A 95 -10.75 -4.15 -19.73
N GLY A 96 -10.34 -5.25 -20.36
CA GLY A 96 -11.24 -6.29 -20.88
C GLY A 96 -11.91 -7.17 -19.80
N VAL A 97 -11.91 -6.73 -18.54
CA VAL A 97 -12.50 -7.44 -17.41
C VAL A 97 -13.94 -6.95 -17.22
N SER A 98 -14.87 -7.86 -16.91
CA SER A 98 -16.26 -7.49 -16.59
C SER A 98 -16.29 -6.43 -15.48
N LYS A 99 -17.06 -5.36 -15.71
CA LYS A 99 -17.34 -4.36 -14.68
C LYS A 99 -17.91 -5.07 -13.45
N GLY A 100 -17.22 -4.98 -12.32
CA GLY A 100 -17.70 -5.47 -11.01
C GLY A 100 -16.97 -6.68 -10.42
N ASP A 101 -16.28 -7.50 -11.23
CA ASP A 101 -15.69 -8.76 -10.71
C ASP A 101 -14.19 -8.69 -10.40
N PHE A 102 -13.51 -7.59 -10.77
CA PHE A 102 -12.06 -7.52 -10.61
C PHE A 102 -11.63 -7.38 -9.14
N TYR A 103 -12.34 -6.56 -8.35
CA TYR A 103 -12.10 -6.39 -6.91
C TYR A 103 -13.20 -7.03 -6.10
N ARG A 104 -12.87 -8.00 -5.25
CA ARG A 104 -13.79 -8.51 -4.24
C ARG A 104 -13.74 -7.63 -2.98
N PRO A 105 -14.79 -7.60 -2.15
CA PRO A 105 -14.74 -6.93 -0.85
C PRO A 105 -13.54 -7.41 -0.03
N ASP A 106 -12.86 -6.47 0.62
CA ASP A 106 -11.69 -6.69 1.47
C ASP A 106 -10.46 -7.32 0.76
N GLU A 107 -10.40 -7.23 -0.57
CA GLU A 107 -9.29 -7.76 -1.37
C GLU A 107 -8.24 -6.68 -1.69
N ILE A 108 -6.97 -6.99 -1.45
CA ILE A 108 -5.85 -6.14 -1.90
C ILE A 108 -5.42 -6.60 -3.29
N LYS A 109 -5.63 -5.72 -4.27
CA LYS A 109 -5.13 -5.86 -5.64
C LYS A 109 -4.58 -4.50 -6.10
N TYR A 110 -3.56 -4.55 -6.94
CA TYR A 110 -2.94 -3.36 -7.53
C TYR A 110 -2.89 -3.55 -9.05
N HIS A 111 -3.26 -2.49 -9.78
CA HIS A 111 -3.19 -2.42 -11.24
C HIS A 111 -2.72 -1.03 -11.66
#